data_AF-A0A9E5U436-F1
#
_entry.id   AF-A0A9E5U436-F1
#
_cell.length_a   1.000
_cell.length_b   1.000
_cell.length_c   1.000
_cell.angle_alpha   90.00
_cell.angle_beta   90.00
_cell.angle_gamma   90.00
#
_symmetry.space_group_name_H-M   'P 1'
#
loop_
_entity.id
_entity.type
_entity.pdbx_description
1 polymer ?
#
loop_
_entity_poly.entity_id
_entity_poly.type
_entity_poly.pdbx_seq_one_letter_code
_entity_poly.pdbx_strand_id
1 'polypeptide(L)'
;MADVRGTAGSQGHGSHQPYTLTDWEEEAFATFGEGQAPGPCPECGRTGFYGPRVADPERRYRQCRFCGFTQDVGQPPTQYRPTAHSCGEWPQCARASYIWWVPPGLGSYRCPFCGEDVKVSEALVARPVDDPDHPWWRVPQRRKRFYYLRFWENWEYTKGRVHL
;
A
#
# COMPACT_ATOMS: atom_id res chain seq x y z
N MET A 1 -37.57 -25.38 -24.88
CA MET A 1 -36.37 -24.95 -25.63
C MET A 1 -35.80 -23.75 -24.90
N ALA A 2 -34.67 -23.96 -24.24
CA ALA A 2 -33.98 -22.97 -23.44
C ALA A 2 -33.21 -22.03 -24.37
N ASP A 3 -33.39 -20.73 -24.22
CA ASP A 3 -32.56 -19.73 -24.89
C ASP A 3 -31.62 -19.13 -23.85
N VAL A 4 -30.41 -19.68 -23.84
CA VAL A 4 -29.26 -19.24 -23.05
C VAL A 4 -28.64 -18.08 -23.79
N ARG A 5 -28.86 -16.85 -23.33
CA ARG A 5 -28.04 -15.71 -23.73
C ARG A 5 -27.05 -15.37 -22.62
N GLY A 6 -25.90 -16.03 -22.70
CA GLY A 6 -24.68 -15.51 -22.10
C GLY A 6 -24.30 -14.21 -22.78
N THR A 7 -24.06 -13.17 -21.99
CA THR A 7 -23.21 -12.05 -22.40
C THR A 7 -22.04 -12.00 -21.44
N ALA A 8 -20.89 -12.39 -21.98
CA ALA A 8 -19.59 -12.17 -21.43
C ALA A 8 -19.25 -10.67 -21.47
N GLY A 9 -18.31 -10.27 -20.61
CA GLY A 9 -17.39 -9.19 -20.94
C GLY A 9 -17.45 -7.97 -20.02
N SER A 10 -16.70 -8.04 -18.92
CA SER A 10 -16.10 -6.83 -18.34
C SER A 10 -14.77 -7.19 -17.70
N GLN A 11 -13.80 -7.60 -18.52
CA GLN A 11 -12.38 -7.45 -18.17
C GLN A 11 -11.96 -6.04 -18.61
N GLY A 12 -12.11 -5.07 -17.70
CA GLY A 12 -11.47 -3.77 -17.83
C GLY A 12 -9.99 -3.91 -17.52
N HIS A 13 -9.19 -4.40 -18.47
CA HIS A 13 -7.74 -4.17 -18.44
C HIS A 13 -7.52 -2.75 -18.95
N GLY A 14 -7.73 -1.77 -18.08
CA GLY A 14 -7.22 -0.43 -18.33
C GLY A 14 -5.71 -0.54 -18.46
N SER A 15 -5.17 -0.20 -19.63
CA SER A 15 -3.74 -0.03 -19.82
C SER A 15 -3.28 1.06 -18.86
N HIS A 16 -2.74 0.66 -17.70
CA HIS A 16 -2.17 1.60 -16.77
C HIS A 16 -1.02 2.30 -17.49
N GLN A 17 -1.15 3.62 -17.67
CA GLN A 17 -0.07 4.42 -18.25
C GLN A 17 1.23 4.17 -17.48
N PRO A 18 2.39 4.15 -18.17
CA PRO A 18 3.67 4.05 -17.51
C PRO A 18 3.80 5.15 -16.47
N TYR A 19 4.12 4.79 -15.22
CA TYR A 19 4.40 5.75 -14.17
C TYR A 19 5.84 6.24 -14.33
N THR A 20 6.01 7.48 -14.75
CA THR A 20 7.30 8.07 -15.10
C THR A 20 7.96 8.73 -13.88
N LEU A 21 9.23 9.13 -14.04
CA LEU A 21 9.93 9.91 -13.03
C LEU A 21 9.25 11.27 -12.84
N THR A 22 8.85 11.92 -13.94
CA THR A 22 8.13 13.21 -13.90
C THR A 22 6.82 13.09 -13.14
N ASP A 23 6.02 12.05 -13.40
CA ASP A 23 4.78 11.82 -12.65
C ASP A 23 5.07 11.68 -11.14
N TRP A 24 6.13 10.94 -10.80
CA TRP A 24 6.53 10.77 -9.40
C TRP A 24 6.97 12.08 -8.75
N GLU A 25 7.76 12.90 -9.45
CA GLU A 25 8.23 14.20 -8.97
C GLU A 25 7.09 15.19 -8.77
N GLU A 26 6.14 15.25 -9.71
CA GLU A 26 4.93 16.08 -9.62
C GLU A 26 4.03 15.62 -8.46
N GLU A 27 3.75 14.32 -8.35
CA GLU A 27 3.00 13.76 -7.22
C GLU A 27 3.70 14.07 -5.89
N ALA A 28 5.02 13.94 -5.83
CA ALA A 28 5.81 14.18 -4.62
C ALA A 28 5.83 15.67 -4.25
N PHE A 29 6.00 16.56 -5.22
CA PHE A 29 5.98 18.00 -4.99
C PHE A 29 4.60 18.48 -4.53
N ALA A 30 3.53 18.07 -5.20
CA ALA A 30 2.16 18.39 -4.78
C ALA A 30 1.88 17.91 -3.35
N THR A 31 2.28 16.68 -3.03
CA THR A 31 1.99 16.05 -1.72
C THR A 31 2.84 16.62 -0.58
N PHE A 32 4.15 16.77 -0.80
CA PHE A 32 5.11 17.12 0.24
C PHE A 32 5.48 18.60 0.24
N GLY A 33 5.69 19.20 -0.93
CA GLY A 33 6.03 20.62 -1.11
C GLY A 33 4.83 21.54 -0.91
N GLU A 34 3.72 21.30 -1.63
CA GLU A 34 2.54 22.17 -1.59
C GLU A 34 1.51 21.76 -0.53
N GLY A 35 1.60 20.50 -0.08
CA GLY A 35 0.72 19.95 0.92
C GLY A 35 -0.70 19.64 0.45
N GLN A 36 -0.84 19.31 -0.83
CA GLN A 36 -2.07 18.78 -1.39
C GLN A 36 -2.37 17.39 -0.80
N ALA A 37 -3.66 17.05 -0.78
CA ALA A 37 -4.12 15.71 -0.46
C ALA A 37 -3.77 14.76 -1.63
N PRO A 38 -3.52 13.48 -1.36
CA PRO A 38 -3.22 12.53 -2.42
C PRO A 38 -4.45 12.30 -3.31
N GLY A 39 -4.23 11.94 -4.56
CA GLY A 39 -5.28 11.37 -5.39
C GLY A 39 -5.85 10.05 -4.84
N PRO A 40 -6.98 9.57 -5.38
CA PRO A 40 -7.48 8.24 -5.10
C PRO A 40 -6.56 7.17 -5.70
N CYS A 41 -6.44 6.02 -5.02
CA CYS A 41 -5.77 4.85 -5.58
C CYS A 41 -6.49 4.38 -6.85
N PRO A 42 -5.78 4.13 -7.97
CA PRO A 42 -6.40 3.69 -9.21
C PRO A 42 -7.04 2.30 -9.13
N GLU A 43 -6.58 1.46 -8.19
CA GLU A 43 -7.08 0.08 -8.04
C GLU A 43 -8.33 0.00 -7.15
N CYS A 44 -8.33 0.69 -6.01
CA CYS A 44 -9.41 0.56 -5.02
C CYS A 44 -10.23 1.85 -4.80
N GLY A 45 -9.89 2.95 -5.47
CA GLY A 45 -10.55 4.25 -5.31
C GLY A 45 -10.34 4.92 -3.96
N ARG A 46 -9.65 4.27 -3.01
CA ARG A 46 -9.41 4.78 -1.67
C ARG A 46 -8.41 5.93 -1.67
N THR A 47 -8.71 7.00 -0.95
CA THR A 47 -7.83 8.15 -0.75
C THR A 47 -7.06 8.04 0.57
N GLY A 48 -5.96 8.78 0.70
CA GLY A 48 -5.29 9.03 1.99
C GLY A 48 -4.04 8.19 2.24
N PHE A 49 -3.99 6.95 1.76
CA PHE A 49 -2.87 6.02 1.97
C PHE A 49 -2.17 5.60 0.67
N TYR A 50 -2.51 6.27 -0.41
CA TYR A 50 -1.89 6.15 -1.72
C TYR A 50 -1.06 7.39 -2.00
N GLY A 51 0.11 7.22 -2.60
CA GLY A 51 0.99 8.32 -2.96
C GLY A 51 2.43 7.88 -3.19
N PRO A 52 3.31 8.85 -3.53
CA PRO A 52 4.71 8.62 -3.86
C PRO A 52 5.53 8.25 -2.62
N ARG A 53 6.53 7.39 -2.83
CA ARG A 53 7.43 6.81 -1.83
C ARG A 53 8.83 6.63 -2.37
N VAL A 54 9.77 6.52 -1.44
CA VAL A 54 11.18 6.17 -1.64
C VAL A 54 11.49 5.01 -0.69
N ALA A 55 12.14 3.95 -1.17
CA ALA A 55 12.64 2.86 -0.31
C ALA A 55 14.13 3.03 -0.01
N ASP A 56 14.88 3.46 -1.03
CA ASP A 56 16.29 3.78 -1.04
C ASP A 56 16.50 4.88 -2.13
N PRO A 57 17.69 5.51 -2.24
CA PRO A 57 17.90 6.60 -3.19
C PRO A 57 17.59 6.27 -4.67
N GLU A 58 17.54 4.98 -5.02
CA GLU A 58 17.37 4.50 -6.39
C GLU A 58 15.92 4.08 -6.67
N ARG A 59 15.21 3.61 -5.65
CA ARG A 59 13.86 3.07 -5.79
C ARG A 59 12.77 4.10 -5.44
N ARG A 60 12.22 4.70 -6.49
CA ARG A 60 11.04 5.58 -6.47
C ARG A 60 9.80 4.83 -6.95
N TYR A 61 8.72 4.94 -6.20
CA TYR A 61 7.47 4.23 -6.50
C TYR A 61 6.26 4.95 -5.90
N ARG A 62 5.06 4.50 -6.23
CA ARG A 62 3.82 4.85 -5.51
C ARG A 62 3.16 3.59 -4.98
N GLN A 63 2.51 3.69 -3.82
CA GLN A 63 1.85 2.52 -3.21
C GLN A 63 0.61 2.90 -2.40
N CYS A 64 -0.43 2.07 -2.48
CA CYS A 64 -1.62 2.14 -1.65
C CYS A 64 -1.55 1.15 -0.48
N ARG A 65 -1.63 1.64 0.76
CA ARG A 65 -1.62 0.79 1.97
C ARG A 65 -2.95 0.09 2.28
N PHE A 66 -4.01 0.35 1.53
CA PHE A 66 -5.28 -0.36 1.68
C PHE A 66 -5.33 -1.65 0.87
N CYS A 67 -4.93 -1.56 -0.40
CA CYS A 67 -5.07 -2.66 -1.32
C CYS A 67 -3.73 -3.28 -1.72
N GLY A 68 -2.57 -2.67 -1.46
CA GLY A 68 -1.26 -3.21 -1.86
C GLY A 68 -0.85 -2.92 -3.31
N PHE A 69 -1.65 -2.13 -4.05
CA PHE A 69 -1.23 -1.60 -5.35
C PHE A 69 0.11 -0.89 -5.19
N THR A 70 1.10 -1.29 -5.98
CA THR A 70 2.45 -0.71 -5.99
C THR A 70 2.87 -0.52 -7.43
N GLN A 71 3.45 0.63 -7.78
CA GLN A 71 4.00 0.87 -9.10
C GLN A 71 5.33 1.60 -8.97
N ASP A 72 6.40 0.90 -9.31
CA ASP A 72 7.74 1.46 -9.40
C ASP A 72 7.86 2.32 -10.66
N VAL A 73 8.69 3.36 -10.61
CA VAL A 73 8.93 4.23 -11.76
C VAL A 73 9.49 3.40 -12.93
N GLY A 74 8.88 3.54 -14.10
CA GLY A 74 9.23 2.80 -15.32
C GLY A 74 8.77 1.34 -15.33
N GLN A 75 8.02 0.87 -14.32
CA GLN A 75 7.55 -0.50 -14.21
C GLN A 75 6.03 -0.60 -14.30
N PRO A 76 5.49 -1.77 -14.72
CA PRO A 76 4.06 -2.04 -14.61
C PRO A 76 3.62 -2.10 -13.15
N PRO A 77 2.34 -1.79 -12.86
CA PRO A 77 1.80 -1.94 -11.51
C PRO A 77 1.83 -3.40 -11.08
N THR A 78 2.09 -3.61 -9.80
CA THR A 78 2.18 -4.92 -9.16
C THR A 78 1.35 -4.93 -7.89
N GLN A 79 0.64 -6.02 -7.68
CA GLN A 79 -0.17 -6.24 -6.49
C GLN A 79 0.66 -6.92 -5.40
N TYR A 80 0.98 -6.17 -4.34
CA TYR A 80 1.75 -6.70 -3.22
C TYR A 80 0.84 -7.48 -2.27
N ARG A 81 1.42 -8.44 -1.54
CA ARG A 81 0.71 -9.25 -0.56
C ARG A 81 0.85 -8.65 0.84
N PRO A 82 -0.23 -8.53 1.61
CA PRO A 82 -0.18 -8.04 2.98
C PRO A 82 0.39 -9.11 3.90
N THR A 83 1.35 -8.76 4.74
CA THR A 83 1.82 -9.63 5.82
C THR A 83 1.87 -8.87 7.14
N ALA A 84 1.66 -9.58 8.24
CA ALA A 84 1.92 -9.06 9.58
C ALA A 84 2.56 -10.16 10.42
N HIS A 85 3.67 -9.84 11.07
CA HIS A 85 4.34 -10.76 11.97
C HIS A 85 3.87 -10.53 13.41
N SER A 86 3.95 -11.56 14.25
CA SER A 86 3.39 -11.59 15.60
C SER A 86 4.44 -11.37 16.71
N CYS A 87 5.69 -11.06 16.37
CA CYS A 87 6.69 -10.78 17.40
C CYS A 87 6.30 -9.57 18.25
N GLY A 88 6.74 -9.56 19.51
CA GLY A 88 6.42 -8.48 20.46
C GLY A 88 6.96 -7.10 20.08
N GLU A 89 7.90 -7.02 19.15
CA GLU A 89 8.44 -5.76 18.63
C GLU A 89 7.75 -5.28 17.35
N TRP A 90 6.80 -6.05 16.81
CA TRP A 90 6.09 -5.69 15.59
C TRP A 90 5.23 -4.44 15.83
N PRO A 91 5.39 -3.37 15.03
CA PRO A 91 4.70 -2.12 15.30
C PRO A 91 3.19 -2.26 15.08
N GLN A 92 2.43 -1.45 15.81
CA GLN A 92 1.00 -1.29 15.59
C GLN A 92 0.73 0.00 14.83
N CYS A 93 -0.30 0.06 14.03
CA CYS A 93 -0.65 1.22 13.23
C CYS A 93 -2.16 1.32 13.23
N ALA A 94 -2.75 2.47 13.58
CA ALA A 94 -4.20 2.62 13.57
C ALA A 94 -4.92 1.51 14.36
N ARG A 95 -4.37 1.12 15.52
CA ARG A 95 -4.88 0.04 16.41
C ARG A 95 -4.90 -1.37 15.80
N ALA A 96 -4.10 -1.65 14.78
CA ALA A 96 -3.88 -3.00 14.23
C ALA A 96 -2.39 -3.27 14.01
N SER A 97 -1.99 -4.52 13.81
CA SER A 97 -0.61 -4.84 13.41
C SER A 97 -0.23 -4.10 12.12
N TYR A 98 1.00 -3.60 12.06
CA TYR A 98 1.50 -2.95 10.85
C TYR A 98 1.54 -3.96 9.69
N ILE A 99 0.90 -3.60 8.57
CA ILE A 99 0.94 -4.42 7.36
C ILE A 99 2.22 -4.12 6.58
N TRP A 100 3.05 -5.15 6.49
CA TRP A 100 4.24 -5.22 5.66
C TRP A 100 3.87 -5.77 4.28
N TRP A 101 3.90 -4.91 3.27
CA TRP A 101 3.56 -5.26 1.89
C TRP A 101 4.77 -5.89 1.21
N VAL A 102 4.64 -7.15 0.79
CA VAL A 102 5.72 -7.88 0.10
C VAL A 102 5.40 -8.09 -1.37
N PRO A 103 6.41 -8.07 -2.27
CA PRO A 103 6.18 -8.36 -3.68
C PRO A 103 5.66 -9.79 -3.89
N PRO A 104 4.97 -10.04 -5.01
CA PRO A 104 4.65 -11.40 -5.42
C PRO A 104 5.95 -12.20 -5.63
N GLY A 105 5.91 -13.50 -5.35
CA GLY A 105 7.06 -14.39 -5.47
C GLY A 105 8.03 -14.41 -4.29
N LEU A 106 8.00 -13.42 -3.37
CA LEU A 106 8.81 -13.48 -2.15
C LEU A 106 8.31 -14.62 -1.23
N GLY A 107 9.17 -15.59 -0.93
CA GLY A 107 8.82 -16.75 -0.09
C GLY A 107 8.97 -16.48 1.42
N SER A 108 9.98 -15.71 1.79
CA SER A 108 10.27 -15.32 3.17
C SER A 108 10.98 -13.97 3.22
N TYR A 109 10.99 -13.34 4.39
CA TYR A 109 11.82 -12.18 4.68
C TYR A 109 12.29 -12.23 6.13
N ARG A 110 13.43 -11.59 6.41
CA ARG A 110 13.90 -11.41 7.77
C ARG A 110 13.15 -10.25 8.42
N CYS A 111 12.50 -10.50 9.56
CA CYS A 111 11.81 -9.47 10.31
C CYS A 111 12.81 -8.35 10.68
N PRO A 112 12.56 -7.09 10.30
CA PRO A 112 13.49 -6.00 10.60
C PRO A 112 13.51 -5.61 12.09
N PHE A 113 12.61 -6.16 12.91
CA PHE A 113 12.49 -5.87 14.34
C PHE A 113 13.14 -6.96 15.19
N CYS A 114 12.63 -8.19 15.16
CA CYS A 114 13.16 -9.29 15.97
C CYS A 114 14.26 -10.12 15.26
N GLY A 115 14.47 -9.93 13.95
CA GLY A 115 15.49 -10.64 13.19
C GLY A 115 15.14 -12.09 12.81
N GLU A 116 13.95 -12.59 13.17
CA GLU A 116 13.47 -13.94 12.79
C GLU A 116 13.11 -14.03 11.30
N ASP A 117 13.23 -15.23 10.73
CA ASP A 117 12.77 -15.51 9.37
C ASP A 117 11.25 -15.69 9.35
N VAL A 118 10.56 -14.80 8.65
CA VAL A 118 9.11 -14.82 8.46
C VAL A 118 8.80 -15.47 7.11
N LYS A 119 8.13 -16.62 7.13
CA LYS A 119 7.57 -17.22 5.93
C LYS A 119 6.32 -16.44 5.51
N VAL A 120 6.30 -15.99 4.26
CA VAL A 120 5.18 -15.16 3.76
C VAL A 120 3.86 -15.90 3.87
N SER A 121 3.82 -17.20 3.54
CA SER A 121 2.60 -18.02 3.60
C SER A 121 1.98 -18.12 5.00
N GLU A 122 2.78 -18.00 6.06
CA GLU A 122 2.34 -18.12 7.46
C GLU A 122 1.97 -16.75 8.06
N ALA A 123 2.38 -15.65 7.42
CA ALA A 123 2.18 -14.28 7.90
C ALA A 123 1.14 -13.48 7.10
N LEU A 124 0.45 -14.11 6.14
CA LEU A 124 -0.59 -13.45 5.34
C LEU A 124 -1.75 -12.98 6.22
N VAL A 125 -2.22 -11.76 5.97
CA VAL A 125 -3.42 -11.19 6.59
C VAL A 125 -4.38 -10.69 5.52
N ALA A 126 -5.62 -10.34 5.88
CA ALA A 126 -6.53 -9.71 4.93
C ALA A 126 -5.99 -8.34 4.49
N ARG A 127 -6.22 -7.96 3.23
CA ARG A 127 -5.98 -6.56 2.82
C ARG A 127 -7.02 -5.69 3.52
N PRO A 128 -6.66 -4.52 4.05
CA PRO A 128 -7.63 -3.62 4.67
C PRO A 128 -8.80 -3.28 3.77
N VAL A 129 -8.59 -3.26 2.44
CA VAL A 129 -9.65 -2.96 1.49
C VAL A 129 -10.74 -4.05 1.41
N ASP A 130 -10.39 -5.29 1.77
CA ASP A 130 -11.29 -6.45 1.69
C ASP A 130 -11.95 -6.77 3.04
N ASP A 131 -11.53 -6.09 4.12
CA ASP A 131 -12.00 -6.32 5.48
C ASP A 131 -12.58 -5.01 6.08
N PRO A 132 -13.91 -4.82 6.03
CA PRO A 132 -14.57 -3.64 6.58
C PRO A 132 -14.40 -3.43 8.08
N ASP A 133 -14.07 -4.50 8.81
CA ASP A 133 -13.86 -4.47 10.26
C ASP A 133 -12.40 -4.20 10.62
N HIS A 134 -11.48 -4.29 9.65
CA HIS A 134 -10.08 -3.93 9.84
C HIS A 134 -9.97 -2.49 10.34
N PRO A 135 -9.21 -2.20 11.42
CA PRO A 135 -9.11 -0.84 11.97
C PRO A 135 -8.65 0.20 10.94
N TRP A 136 -7.83 -0.21 9.96
CA TRP A 136 -7.40 0.66 8.88
C TRP A 136 -8.50 1.02 7.90
N TRP A 137 -9.55 0.21 7.72
CA TRP A 137 -10.65 0.48 6.79
C TRP A 137 -11.30 1.84 7.04
N ARG A 138 -11.22 2.38 8.26
CA ARG A 138 -11.76 3.70 8.62
C ARG A 138 -10.70 4.82 8.66
N VAL A 139 -9.42 4.47 8.57
CA VAL A 139 -8.28 5.35 8.82
C VAL A 139 -7.59 5.72 7.52
N PRO A 140 -7.07 6.95 7.45
CA PRO A 140 -7.91 8.11 7.45
C PRO A 140 -8.64 8.16 6.11
N GLN A 141 -9.96 8.07 6.13
CA GLN A 141 -10.74 8.59 5.01
C GLN A 141 -11.13 10.03 5.37
N ARG A 142 -10.92 10.98 4.45
CA ARG A 142 -11.39 12.38 4.60
C ARG A 142 -10.83 13.12 5.83
N ARG A 143 -9.67 12.71 6.38
CA ARG A 143 -8.95 13.48 7.41
C ARG A 143 -8.00 14.51 6.79
N LYS A 144 -7.49 15.42 7.63
CA LYS A 144 -6.51 16.45 7.25
C LYS A 144 -5.13 15.83 6.98
N ARG A 145 -4.34 16.46 6.11
CA ARG A 145 -3.00 16.03 5.67
C ARG A 145 -2.09 15.52 6.78
N PHE A 146 -2.03 16.21 7.91
CA PHE A 146 -1.14 15.85 9.01
C PHE A 146 -1.37 14.42 9.56
N TYR A 147 -2.58 13.88 9.40
CA TYR A 147 -2.85 12.49 9.78
C TYR A 147 -2.25 11.51 8.78
N TYR A 148 -2.20 11.84 7.48
CA TYR A 148 -1.66 10.98 6.42
C TYR A 148 -0.13 10.90 6.44
N LEU A 149 0.55 11.99 6.80
CA LEU A 149 2.01 12.05 6.78
C LEU A 149 2.63 10.90 7.58
N ARG A 150 2.14 10.63 8.80
CA ARG A 150 2.61 9.51 9.65
C ARG A 150 2.48 8.12 9.03
N PHE A 151 1.65 7.96 8.01
CA PHE A 151 1.39 6.69 7.33
C PHE A 151 2.11 6.54 5.98
N TRP A 152 2.54 7.66 5.41
CA TRP A 152 3.30 7.70 4.16
C TRP A 152 4.79 7.58 4.37
N GLU A 153 5.23 8.05 5.52
CA GLU A 153 6.59 8.02 5.99
C GLU A 153 7.07 6.57 6.22
N ASN A 154 7.73 5.98 5.22
CA ASN A 154 8.63 4.83 5.40
C ASN A 154 9.93 5.32 6.06
N TRP A 155 9.87 5.73 7.33
CA TRP A 155 10.88 6.64 7.90
C TRP A 155 12.19 5.96 8.37
N GLU A 156 12.87 5.21 7.50
CA GLU A 156 13.90 4.19 7.80
C GLU A 156 13.37 3.00 8.65
N TYR A 157 12.12 2.58 8.34
CA TYR A 157 11.37 1.43 8.89
C TYR A 157 10.51 1.64 10.15
N THR A 158 9.96 2.83 10.41
CA THR A 158 9.10 3.20 11.58
C THR A 158 9.84 3.77 12.79
N LYS A 159 10.87 4.62 12.64
CA LYS A 159 11.53 5.21 13.81
C LYS A 159 10.55 6.10 14.60
N GLY A 160 10.15 5.62 15.79
CA GLY A 160 9.01 6.07 16.59
C GLY A 160 7.89 5.01 16.79
N ARG A 161 8.07 3.81 16.21
CA ARG A 161 7.30 2.53 16.28
C ARG A 161 5.79 2.65 16.39
N VAL A 162 5.25 3.52 15.53
CA VAL A 162 3.84 3.76 15.19
C VAL A 162 2.82 3.64 16.35
N HIS A 163 2.27 4.77 16.76
CA HIS A 163 1.06 4.83 17.59
C HIS A 163 0.13 5.96 17.12
N LEU A 164 -1.12 5.56 16.78
CA LEU A 164 -2.43 6.19 17.00
C LEU A 164 -3.51 5.13 16.68
#